data_AF-A0A969F4R9-F1
#
_entry.id   AF-A0A969F4R9-F1
#
_cell.length_a   1.000
_cell.length_b   1.000
_cell.length_c   1.000
_cell.angle_alpha   90.00
_cell.angle_beta   90.00
_cell.angle_gamma   90.00
#
_symmetry.space_group_name_H-M   'P 1'
#
loop_
_entity.id
_entity.type
_entity.pdbx_description
1 polymer ?
#
loop_
_entity_poly.entity_id
_entity_poly.type
_entity_poly.pdbx_seq_one_letter_code
_entity_poly.pdbx_strand_id
1 'polypeptide(L)' 'MTFDMWMEQVDQIVGDIALGLSVYDLPDIDFRSLYTAGETAQTAAEEALAGADFPFAEMGYLD' A
#
# COMPACT_ATOMS: atom_id res chain seq x y z
N MET A 1 -10.25 6.59 -12.46
CA MET A 1 -8.83 6.16 -12.55
C MET A 1 -8.81 4.70 -12.94
N THR A 2 -7.91 4.26 -13.81
CA THR A 2 -7.76 2.83 -14.16
C THR A 2 -7.11 2.05 -13.02
N PHE A 3 -7.18 0.72 -13.06
CA PHE A 3 -6.47 -0.11 -12.09
C PHE A 3 -4.95 0.13 -12.13
N ASP A 4 -4.36 0.23 -13.32
CA ASP A 4 -2.92 0.42 -13.48
C ASP A 4 -2.45 1.77 -12.91
N MET A 5 -3.19 2.85 -13.18
CA MET A 5 -2.89 4.17 -12.59
C MET A 5 -3.09 4.20 -11.08
N TRP A 6 -4.05 3.42 -10.56
CA TRP A 6 -4.25 3.27 -9.12
C TRP A 6 -3.09 2.49 -8.49
N MET A 7 -2.62 1.41 -9.12
CA MET A 7 -1.45 0.64 -8.69
C MET A 7 -0.17 1.46 -8.70
N GLU A 8 0.06 2.31 -9.70
CA GLU A 8 1.18 3.26 -9.70
C GLU A 8 1.13 4.20 -8.49
N GLN A 9 -0.06 4.67 -8.09
CA GLN A 9 -0.21 5.48 -6.88
C GLN A 9 0.04 4.68 -5.60
N VAL A 10 -0.46 3.45 -5.51
CA VAL A 10 -0.19 2.57 -4.35
C VAL A 10 1.31 2.35 -4.20
N ASP A 11 2.00 2.01 -5.29
CA ASP A 11 3.45 1.76 -5.30
C ASP A 11 4.25 3.00 -4.86
N GLN A 12 3.86 4.17 -5.36
CA GLN A 12 4.47 5.43 -4.93
C GLN A 12 4.28 5.67 -3.42
N ILE A 13 3.07 5.47 -2.90
CA ILE A 13 2.76 5.65 -1.47
C ILE A 13 3.54 4.64 -0.61
N VAL A 14 3.60 3.38 -1.03
CA VAL A 14 4.42 2.36 -0.35
C VAL A 14 5.88 2.78 -0.31
N GLY A 15 6.44 3.23 -1.44
CA GLY A 15 7.82 3.72 -1.53
C GLY A 15 8.10 4.92 -0.64
N ASP A 16 7.14 5.84 -0.53
CA ASP A 16 7.22 7.03 0.32
C ASP A 16 7.15 6.68 1.82
N ILE A 17 6.29 5.73 2.22
CA ILE A 17 6.13 5.31 3.62
C ILE A 17 7.30 4.44 4.08
N ALA A 18 7.69 3.48 3.26
CA ALA A 18 8.61 2.41 3.65
C ALA A 18 10.03 2.60 3.08
N LEU A 19 10.36 3.81 2.61
CA LEU A 19 11.66 4.26 2.12
C LEU A 19 12.29 3.30 1.10
N GLY A 20 11.66 3.20 -0.07
CA GLY A 20 12.20 2.47 -1.22
C GLY A 20 11.75 1.02 -1.36
N LEU A 21 10.74 0.60 -0.58
CA LEU A 21 9.98 -0.62 -0.83
C LEU A 21 8.99 -0.42 -1.98
N SER A 22 8.74 -1.48 -2.75
CA SER A 22 7.70 -1.51 -3.76
C SER A 22 6.56 -2.44 -3.33
N VAL A 23 5.35 -2.24 -3.85
CA VAL A 23 4.24 -3.19 -3.67
C VAL A 23 4.59 -4.60 -4.15
N TYR A 24 5.55 -4.74 -5.08
CA TYR A 24 6.04 -6.03 -5.55
C TYR A 24 6.92 -6.78 -4.54
N ASP A 25 7.42 -6.09 -3.52
CA ASP A 25 8.23 -6.66 -2.44
C ASP A 25 7.38 -7.03 -1.20
N LEU A 26 6.11 -6.62 -1.18
CA LEU A 26 5.18 -6.86 -0.10
C LEU A 26 4.41 -8.19 -0.29
N PRO A 27 3.89 -8.79 0.80
CA PRO A 27 3.06 -9.98 0.70
C PRO A 27 1.85 -9.78 -0.21
N ASP A 28 1.41 -10.90 -0.78
CA ASP A 28 0.40 -10.97 -1.84
C ASP A 28 -0.97 -10.49 -1.32
N ILE A 29 -1.20 -9.17 -1.40
CA ILE A 29 -2.49 -8.56 -1.08
C ILE A 29 -3.35 -8.53 -2.34
N ASP A 30 -4.65 -8.79 -2.19
CA ASP A 30 -5.59 -8.73 -3.31
C ASP A 30 -5.97 -7.28 -3.64
N PHE A 31 -5.03 -6.55 -4.25
CA PHE A 31 -5.21 -5.18 -4.74
C PHE A 31 -6.40 -5.04 -5.68
N ARG A 32 -6.75 -6.10 -6.41
CA ARG A 32 -7.86 -6.07 -7.35
C ARG A 32 -9.18 -5.97 -6.61
N SER A 33 -9.36 -6.75 -5.54
CA SER A 33 -10.54 -6.68 -4.68
C SER A 33 -10.69 -5.29 -4.05
N LEU A 34 -9.61 -4.72 -3.50
CA LEU A 34 -9.60 -3.37 -2.91
C LEU A 34 -10.01 -2.30 -3.92
N TYR A 35 -9.43 -2.33 -5.13
CA TYR A 35 -9.82 -1.41 -6.20
C TYR A 35 -11.29 -1.55 -6.61
N THR A 36 -11.81 -2.78 -6.70
CA THR A 36 -13.23 -2.99 -7.04
C THR A 36 -14.19 -2.59 -5.93
N ALA A 37 -13.75 -2.66 -4.66
CA ALA A 37 -14.49 -2.16 -3.51
C ALA A 37 -14.52 -0.61 -3.47
N GLY A 38 -13.64 0.05 -4.23
CA GLY A 38 -13.54 1.51 -4.28
C GLY A 38 -12.59 2.08 -3.23
N GLU A 39 -11.68 1.26 -2.68
CA GLU A 39 -10.69 1.70 -1.71
C GLU A 39 -9.70 2.71 -2.32
N THR A 40 -9.18 3.57 -1.45
CA THR A 40 -8.15 4.54 -1.85
C THR A 40 -6.79 3.87 -1.99
N ALA A 41 -5.92 4.45 -2.82
CA ALA A 41 -4.55 3.95 -2.98
C ALA A 41 -3.77 4.01 -1.65
N GLN A 42 -4.06 5.00 -0.80
CA GLN A 42 -3.49 5.14 0.54
C GLN A 42 -3.85 3.95 1.44
N THR A 43 -5.14 3.63 1.54
CA THR A 43 -5.63 2.50 2.35
C THR A 43 -5.03 1.18 1.89
N ALA A 44 -4.94 0.96 0.57
CA ALA A 44 -4.33 -0.26 0.04
C ALA A 44 -2.82 -0.35 0.33
N ALA A 45 -2.09 0.77 0.28
CA ALA A 45 -0.68 0.82 0.64
C ALA A 45 -0.47 0.50 2.13
N GLU A 46 -1.33 1.05 3.00
CA GLU A 46 -1.31 0.78 4.43
C GLU A 46 -1.60 -0.69 4.74
N GLU A 47 -2.61 -1.29 4.11
CA GLU A 47 -2.91 -2.72 4.29
C GLU A 47 -1.78 -3.61 3.76
N ALA A 48 -1.18 -3.28 2.61
CA ALA A 48 -0.08 -4.05 2.03
C ALA A 48 1.13 -4.10 2.97
N LEU A 49 1.50 -2.94 3.53
CA LEU A 49 2.58 -2.82 4.50
C LEU A 49 2.21 -3.47 5.85
N ALA A 50 0.93 -3.45 6.26
CA ALA A 50 0.49 -4.08 7.50
C ALA A 50 0.57 -5.61 7.40
N GLY A 51 0.23 -6.15 6.24
CA GLY A 51 0.44 -7.57 5.94
C GLY A 51 1.91 -7.97 5.94
N ALA A 52 2.82 -7.03 5.64
CA ALA A 52 4.26 -7.24 5.62
C ALA A 52 4.93 -7.20 7.01
N ASP A 53 4.13 -7.12 8.08
CA ASP A 53 4.62 -6.90 9.45
C ASP A 53 5.46 -5.61 9.56
N PHE A 54 5.19 -4.61 8.69
CA PHE A 54 5.93 -3.36 8.70
C PHE A 54 5.63 -2.58 10.00
N PRO A 55 6.64 -2.13 10.76
CA PRO A 55 6.44 -1.56 12.10
C PRO A 55 5.95 -0.10 12.04
N PHE A 56 4.75 0.12 11.51
CA PHE A 56 4.13 1.46 11.46
C PHE A 56 4.06 2.15 12.81
N ALA A 57 3.85 1.38 13.88
CA ALA A 57 3.80 1.86 15.25
C ALA A 57 5.14 2.43 15.75
N GLU A 58 6.28 1.99 15.19
CA GLU A 58 7.60 2.52 15.56
C GLU A 58 8.00 3.75 14.72
N MET A 59 7.37 3.94 13.56
CA MET A 59 7.68 5.05 12.64
C MET A 59 6.83 6.31 12.87
N GLY A 60 5.86 6.29 13.80
CA GLY A 60 5.05 7.46 14.15
C GLY A 60 3.98 7.85 13.12
N TYR A 61 3.54 6.91 12.28
CA TYR A 61 2.51 7.14 11.25
C TYR A 61 1.05 6.99 11.76
N LEU A 62 0.86 6.67 13.05
CA LEU A 62 -0.45 6.37 13.66
C LEU A 62 -0.88 7.37 14.76
N ASP A 63 -0.31 8.59 14.79
CA ASP A 63 -0.67 9.65 15.75
C ASP A 63 -1.36 10.84 15.06
#